data_AF-A0A6A4K6U5-F1
#
_entry.id   AF-A0A6A4K6U5-F1
#
_cell.length_a   1.000
_cell.length_b   1.000
_cell.length_c   1.000
_cell.angle_alpha   90.00
_cell.angle_beta   90.00
_cell.angle_gamma   90.00
#
_symmetry.space_group_name_H-M   'P 1'
#
loop_
_entity.id
_entity.type
_entity.pdbx_description
1 polymer ?
#
loop_
_entity_poly.entity_id
_entity_poly.type
_entity_poly.pdbx_seq_one_letter_code
_entity_poly.pdbx_strand_id
1 'polypeptide(L)'
;MMPTAKDLQNWIGSDLAFRIDGKSIFCQLCGKPINSEKKFLVDQHKRTKKHKEKVLEARRKDGQTSSKMVKQLSIPGVFSKQQECRDEEKAFKEALCKALLKANIPLNKVDNEEFKSFLSKYTGRKIPCESSLRKTYVASTYEKNFK
;
A
#
# COMPACT_ATOMS: atom_id res chain seq x y z
N MET A 1 -6.78 -6.06 40.74
CA MET A 1 -8.13 -6.29 40.18
C MET A 1 -8.04 -6.11 38.68
N MET A 2 -8.57 -7.06 37.89
CA MET A 2 -8.59 -6.94 36.43
C MET A 2 -9.72 -5.99 36.01
N PRO A 3 -9.50 -5.06 35.07
CA PRO A 3 -10.53 -4.13 34.61
C PRO A 3 -11.69 -4.89 33.97
N THR A 4 -12.92 -4.46 34.27
CA THR A 4 -14.14 -5.06 33.71
C THR A 4 -14.36 -4.59 32.28
N ALA A 5 -15.22 -5.27 31.52
CA ALA A 5 -15.55 -4.85 30.15
C ALA A 5 -16.09 -3.40 30.08
N LYS A 6 -16.79 -2.94 31.12
CA LYS A 6 -17.25 -1.54 31.23
C LYS A 6 -16.09 -0.55 31.39
N ASP A 7 -15.05 -0.92 32.15
CA ASP A 7 -13.85 -0.08 32.30
C ASP A 7 -13.09 0.05 30.98
N LEU A 8 -12.97 -1.06 30.22
CA LEU A 8 -12.34 -1.05 28.90
C LEU A 8 -13.11 -0.16 27.92
N GLN A 9 -14.44 -0.21 27.95
CA GLN A 9 -15.31 0.64 27.12
C GLN A 9 -15.14 2.12 27.47
N ASN A 10 -15.02 2.46 28.76
CA ASN A 10 -14.74 3.82 29.21
C ASN A 10 -13.34 4.31 28.79
N TRP A 11 -12.35 3.42 28.63
CA TRP A 11 -10.98 3.80 28.23
C TRP A 11 -10.84 4.05 26.72
N ILE A 12 -11.52 3.25 25.90
CA ILE A 12 -11.54 3.46 24.45
C ILE A 12 -12.46 4.62 24.06
N GLY A 13 -13.58 4.81 24.77
CA GLY A 13 -14.62 5.79 24.42
C GLY A 13 -15.36 5.40 23.15
N SER A 14 -15.77 6.39 22.35
CA SER A 14 -16.43 6.21 21.04
C SER A 14 -15.44 6.11 19.86
N ASP A 15 -14.19 5.77 20.14
CA ASP A 15 -13.13 5.73 19.14
C ASP A 15 -13.23 4.45 18.29
N LEU A 16 -13.66 4.60 17.04
CA LEU A 16 -13.85 3.54 16.05
C LEU A 16 -12.54 2.79 15.71
N ALA A 17 -11.37 3.28 16.12
CA ALA A 17 -10.10 2.59 15.90
C ALA A 17 -9.91 1.36 16.79
N PHE A 18 -10.70 1.21 17.86
CA PHE A 18 -10.54 0.16 18.86
C PHE A 18 -11.75 -0.77 18.93
N ARG A 19 -11.48 -2.06 19.07
CA ARG A 19 -12.47 -3.11 19.31
C ARG A 19 -12.12 -3.82 20.62
N ILE A 20 -13.12 -4.12 21.43
CA ILE A 20 -12.95 -4.97 22.61
C ILE A 20 -13.08 -6.43 22.15
N ASP A 21 -12.03 -7.22 22.35
CA ASP A 21 -12.01 -8.65 22.06
C ASP A 21 -11.89 -9.40 23.39
N GLY A 22 -13.05 -9.63 24.02
CA GLY A 22 -13.14 -10.22 25.35
C GLY A 22 -12.50 -9.35 26.43
N LYS A 23 -11.33 -9.76 26.93
CA LYS A 23 -10.60 -9.10 28.02
C LYS A 23 -9.49 -8.14 27.53
N SER A 24 -9.29 -8.02 26.22
CA SER A 24 -8.22 -7.21 25.62
C SER A 24 -8.76 -6.20 24.60
N ILE A 25 -8.06 -5.07 24.47
CA ILE A 25 -8.39 -4.04 23.48
C ILE A 25 -7.58 -4.31 22.22
N PHE A 26 -8.23 -4.41 21.08
CA PHE A 26 -7.61 -4.58 19.77
C PHE A 26 -7.70 -3.29 18.95
N CYS A 27 -6.57 -2.77 18.48
CA CYS A 27 -6.61 -1.65 17.54
C CYS A 27 -6.76 -2.16 16.11
N GLN A 28 -7.89 -1.85 15.49
CA GLN A 28 -8.22 -2.24 14.12
C GLN A 28 -7.34 -1.54 13.09
N LEU A 29 -6.90 -0.30 13.37
CA LEU A 29 -5.98 0.42 12.49
C LEU A 29 -4.58 -0.17 12.57
N CYS A 30 -4.06 -0.36 13.79
CA CYS A 30 -2.71 -0.88 13.98
C CYS A 30 -2.57 -2.38 13.69
N GLY A 31 -3.67 -3.14 13.78
CA GLY A 31 -3.71 -4.59 13.60
C GLY A 31 -3.03 -5.35 14.74
N LYS A 32 -3.06 -4.79 15.96
CA LYS A 32 -2.35 -5.35 17.12
C LYS A 32 -3.21 -5.29 18.38
N PRO A 33 -3.12 -6.32 19.25
CA PRO A 33 -3.69 -6.26 20.59
C PRO A 33 -2.89 -5.26 21.44
N ILE A 34 -3.62 -4.49 22.24
CA ILE A 34 -3.08 -3.56 23.22
C ILE A 34 -3.28 -4.19 24.59
N ASN A 35 -2.22 -4.16 25.39
CA ASN A 35 -2.31 -4.60 26.76
C ASN A 35 -3.27 -3.68 27.53
N SER A 36 -4.36 -4.27 28.03
CA SER A 36 -5.46 -3.63 28.74
C SER A 36 -5.33 -3.73 30.27
N GLU A 37 -4.16 -4.09 30.82
CA GLU A 37 -3.94 -4.13 32.27
C GLU A 37 -4.08 -2.76 32.93
N LYS A 38 -3.74 -1.67 32.21
CA LYS A 38 -3.79 -0.29 32.72
C LYS A 38 -4.22 0.69 31.63
N LYS A 39 -5.06 1.67 32.00
CA LYS A 39 -5.54 2.75 31.10
C LYS A 39 -4.41 3.47 30.36
N PHE A 40 -3.29 3.74 31.05
CA PHE A 40 -2.15 4.45 30.48
C PHE A 40 -1.55 3.76 29.25
N LEU A 41 -1.59 2.43 29.16
CA LEU A 41 -1.07 1.69 28.00
C LEU A 41 -1.91 1.96 26.74
N VAL A 42 -3.21 2.13 26.92
CA VAL A 42 -4.15 2.52 25.84
C VAL A 42 -3.90 3.98 25.42
N ASP A 43 -3.72 4.88 26.39
CA ASP A 43 -3.35 6.27 26.12
C ASP A 43 -2.00 6.41 25.40
N GLN A 44 -1.00 5.62 25.80
CA GLN A 44 0.31 5.59 25.14
C GLN A 44 0.20 5.10 23.70
N HIS A 45 -0.63 4.08 23.46
CA HIS A 45 -0.91 3.61 22.10
C HIS A 45 -1.51 4.73 21.24
N LYS A 46 -2.54 5.43 21.73
CA LYS A 46 -3.17 6.57 21.04
C LYS A 46 -2.16 7.66 20.68
N ARG A 47 -1.16 7.88 21.54
CA ARG A 47 -0.10 8.90 21.34
C ARG A 47 1.01 8.47 20.38
N THR A 48 1.11 7.18 20.04
CA THR A 48 2.20 6.65 19.22
C THR A 48 2.13 7.18 17.78
N LYS A 49 3.28 7.56 17.19
CA LYS A 49 3.38 8.05 15.79
C LYS A 49 2.68 7.11 14.79
N LYS A 50 2.94 5.80 14.91
CA LYS A 50 2.32 4.76 14.07
C LYS A 50 0.79 4.75 14.13
N HIS A 51 0.20 5.02 15.29
CA HIS A 51 -1.26 5.09 15.42
C HIS A 51 -1.79 6.35 14.74
N LYS A 52 -1.18 7.52 15.02
CA LYS A 52 -1.55 8.80 14.38
C LYS A 52 -1.47 8.76 12.86
N GLU A 53 -0.41 8.18 12.30
CA GLU A 53 -0.24 8.00 10.86
C GLU A 53 -1.39 7.17 10.27
N LYS A 54 -1.70 6.02 10.87
CA LYS A 54 -2.79 5.16 10.41
C LYS A 54 -4.18 5.79 10.57
N VAL A 55 -4.40 6.60 11.61
CA VAL A 55 -5.64 7.38 11.78
C VAL A 55 -5.77 8.43 10.67
N LEU A 56 -4.68 9.13 10.33
CA LEU A 56 -4.67 10.09 9.23
C LEU A 56 -4.92 9.39 7.88
N GLU A 57 -4.34 8.22 7.65
CA GLU A 57 -4.60 7.40 6.46
C GLU A 57 -6.05 6.91 6.38
N ALA A 58 -6.66 6.54 7.51
CA ALA A 58 -8.06 6.13 7.57
C ALA A 58 -8.99 7.32 7.23
N ARG A 59 -8.74 8.49 7.81
CA ARG A 59 -9.52 9.71 7.53
C ARG A 59 -9.42 10.17 6.08
N ARG A 60 -8.26 9.97 5.43
CA ARG A 60 -8.08 10.23 3.99
C ARG A 60 -8.92 9.30 3.10
N LYS A 61 -9.28 8.11 3.58
CA LYS A 61 -10.12 7.15 2.85
C LYS A 61 -11.62 7.42 3.01
N ASP A 62 -12.06 7.99 4.12
CA ASP A 62 -13.48 8.34 4.34
C ASP A 62 -13.94 9.57 3.54
N GLY A 63 -13.03 10.50 3.19
CA GLY A 63 -13.30 11.60 2.25
C GLY A 63 -13.20 11.22 0.77
N GLN A 64 -12.86 9.97 0.47
CA GLN A 64 -12.64 9.46 -0.89
C GLN A 64 -13.11 8.01 -0.95
N THR A 65 -14.42 7.81 -1.12
CA THR A 65 -14.96 6.49 -1.47
C THR A 65 -14.38 6.04 -2.81
N SER A 66 -13.31 5.26 -2.71
CA SER A 66 -13.14 3.95 -3.37
C SER A 66 -11.73 3.76 -3.91
N SER A 67 -10.87 3.12 -3.12
CA SER A 67 -9.90 2.13 -3.60
C SER A 67 -9.36 1.35 -2.39
N LYS A 68 -10.18 0.41 -1.92
CA LYS A 68 -9.78 -0.63 -0.96
C LYS A 68 -8.83 -1.61 -1.64
N MET A 69 -7.67 -1.74 -1.03
CA MET A 69 -6.88 -2.97 -1.00
C MET A 69 -7.72 -4.17 -0.50
N VAL A 70 -7.74 -5.22 -1.33
CA VAL A 70 -7.75 -6.65 -0.97
C VAL A 70 -8.79 -7.13 0.05
N LYS A 71 -9.93 -7.63 -0.44
CA LYS A 71 -10.59 -8.81 0.15
C LYS A 71 -11.24 -9.63 -0.97
N GLN A 72 -10.68 -10.81 -1.15
CA GLN A 72 -11.14 -11.92 -1.99
C GLN A 72 -12.63 -12.18 -1.80
N LEU A 73 -13.44 -11.79 -2.78
CA LEU A 73 -14.82 -12.22 -2.99
C LEU A 73 -14.97 -12.41 -4.51
N SER A 74 -15.16 -13.66 -4.93
CA SER A 74 -15.24 -14.07 -6.32
C SER A 74 -16.53 -13.55 -6.95
N ILE A 75 -16.47 -12.37 -7.60
CA ILE A 75 -17.55 -11.83 -8.42
C ILE A 75 -17.15 -12.04 -9.89
N PRO A 76 -17.81 -12.93 -10.65
CA PRO A 76 -17.51 -13.13 -12.06
C PRO A 76 -17.94 -11.88 -12.84
N GLY A 77 -16.97 -11.12 -13.37
CA GLY A 77 -17.24 -9.94 -14.23
C GLY A 77 -16.29 -8.75 -14.05
N VAL A 78 -15.68 -8.58 -12.86
CA VAL A 78 -14.70 -7.49 -12.60
C VAL A 78 -13.27 -7.87 -13.01
N PHE A 79 -13.01 -9.18 -13.14
CA PHE A 79 -11.68 -9.71 -13.48
C PHE A 79 -11.20 -9.32 -14.88
N SER A 80 -12.07 -9.21 -15.88
CA SER A 80 -11.63 -8.97 -17.26
C SER A 80 -10.99 -7.59 -17.43
N LYS A 81 -11.61 -6.53 -16.91
CA LYS A 81 -11.08 -5.15 -17.02
C LYS A 81 -9.83 -4.93 -16.17
N GLN A 82 -9.76 -5.55 -14.98
CA GLN A 82 -8.58 -5.47 -14.11
C GLN A 82 -7.39 -6.26 -14.66
N GLN A 83 -7.65 -7.37 -15.34
CA GLN A 83 -6.62 -8.15 -16.02
C GLN A 83 -6.04 -7.36 -17.20
N GLU A 84 -6.90 -6.83 -18.08
CA GLU A 84 -6.50 -6.01 -19.23
C GLU A 84 -5.64 -4.81 -18.81
N CYS A 85 -6.07 -4.02 -17.81
CA CYS A 85 -5.26 -2.88 -17.34
C CYS A 85 -3.92 -3.29 -16.70
N ARG A 86 -3.85 -4.47 -16.07
CA ARG A 86 -2.61 -4.98 -15.46
C ARG A 86 -1.64 -5.48 -16.55
N ASP A 87 -2.18 -6.05 -17.62
CA ASP A 87 -1.41 -6.45 -18.80
C ASP A 87 -0.88 -5.22 -19.55
N GLU A 88 -1.67 -4.15 -19.68
CA GLU A 88 -1.22 -2.88 -20.26
C GLU A 88 -0.12 -2.20 -19.44
N GLU A 89 -0.21 -2.20 -18.10
CA GLU A 89 0.82 -1.64 -17.24
C GLU A 89 2.14 -2.43 -17.34
N LYS A 90 2.04 -3.76 -17.39
CA LYS A 90 3.20 -4.64 -17.59
C LYS A 90 3.82 -4.42 -18.97
N ALA A 91 3.00 -4.36 -20.02
CA ALA A 91 3.44 -4.10 -21.38
C ALA A 91 4.17 -2.75 -21.50
N PHE A 92 3.63 -1.69 -20.88
CA PHE A 92 4.28 -0.38 -20.83
C PHE A 92 5.68 -0.45 -20.19
N LYS A 93 5.79 -1.09 -19.02
CA LYS A 93 7.08 -1.22 -18.30
C LYS A 93 8.09 -2.04 -19.09
N GLU A 94 7.65 -3.13 -19.75
CA GLU A 94 8.50 -3.92 -20.65
C GLU A 94 8.97 -3.11 -21.86
N ALA A 95 8.07 -2.36 -22.51
CA ALA A 95 8.40 -1.51 -23.65
C ALA A 95 9.39 -0.41 -23.27
N LEU A 96 9.20 0.25 -22.12
CA LEU A 96 10.12 1.26 -21.61
C LEU A 96 11.52 0.65 -21.33
N CYS A 97 11.58 -0.50 -20.66
CA CYS A 97 12.84 -1.18 -20.38
C CYS A 97 13.57 -1.56 -21.68
N LYS A 98 12.85 -2.14 -22.64
CA LYS A 98 13.39 -2.52 -23.94
C LYS A 98 13.91 -1.31 -24.71
N ALA A 99 13.19 -0.19 -24.71
CA ALA A 99 13.61 1.03 -25.39
C ALA A 99 14.92 1.58 -24.80
N LEU A 100 15.03 1.64 -23.47
CA LEU A 100 16.25 2.09 -22.79
C LEU A 100 17.44 1.20 -23.12
N LEU A 101 17.27 -0.12 -23.03
CA LEU A 101 18.34 -1.08 -23.33
C LEU A 101 18.77 -1.04 -24.80
N LYS A 102 17.82 -0.99 -25.73
CA LYS A 102 18.12 -0.92 -27.18
C LYS A 102 18.78 0.41 -27.57
N ALA A 103 18.45 1.51 -26.89
CA ALA A 103 19.10 2.80 -27.09
C ALA A 103 20.44 2.92 -26.34
N ASN A 104 20.90 1.85 -25.67
CA ASN A 104 22.09 1.85 -24.81
C ASN A 104 22.04 2.94 -23.70
N ILE A 105 20.84 3.22 -23.20
CA ILE A 105 20.60 4.17 -22.11
C ILE A 105 20.60 3.40 -20.78
N PRO A 106 21.50 3.74 -19.83
CA PRO A 106 21.52 3.12 -18.52
C PRO A 106 20.20 3.31 -17.76
N LEU A 107 19.71 2.22 -17.13
CA LEU A 107 18.43 2.22 -16.42
C LEU A 107 18.38 3.18 -15.21
N ASN A 108 19.53 3.53 -14.63
CA ASN A 108 19.61 4.51 -13.54
C ASN A 108 19.16 5.92 -13.96
N LYS A 109 19.13 6.22 -15.27
CA LYS A 109 18.63 7.50 -15.77
C LYS A 109 17.12 7.65 -15.58
N VAL A 110 16.39 6.55 -15.43
CA VAL A 110 14.96 6.58 -15.13
C VAL A 110 14.65 7.14 -13.73
N ASP A 111 15.61 7.06 -12.80
CA ASP A 111 15.46 7.59 -11.43
C ASP A 111 15.89 9.06 -11.31
N ASN A 112 16.34 9.69 -12.40
CA ASN A 112 16.48 11.15 -12.42
C ASN A 112 15.08 11.78 -12.36
N GLU A 113 14.85 12.68 -11.40
CA GLU A 113 13.54 13.26 -11.13
C GLU A 113 12.96 14.05 -12.31
N GLU A 114 13.77 14.82 -13.06
CA GLU A 114 13.30 15.57 -14.23
C GLU A 114 12.90 14.64 -15.37
N PHE A 115 13.73 13.64 -15.67
CA PHE A 115 13.44 12.65 -16.71
C PHE A 115 12.19 11.83 -16.37
N LYS A 116 12.06 11.42 -15.11
CA LYS A 116 10.91 10.68 -14.60
C LYS A 116 9.62 11.52 -14.62
N SER A 117 9.70 12.78 -14.19
CA SER A 117 8.59 13.73 -14.24
C SER A 117 8.14 13.99 -15.67
N PHE A 118 9.09 14.21 -16.59
CA PHE A 118 8.82 14.37 -18.01
C PHE A 118 8.04 13.17 -18.57
N LEU A 119 8.56 11.95 -18.39
CA LEU A 119 7.89 10.74 -18.87
C LEU A 119 6.52 10.57 -18.22
N SER A 120 6.39 10.78 -16.91
CA SER A 120 5.11 10.65 -16.20
C SER A 120 4.07 11.65 -16.70
N LYS A 121 4.48 12.89 -17.01
CA LYS A 121 3.61 13.95 -17.52
C LYS A 121 3.03 13.61 -18.89
N TYR A 122 3.86 13.16 -19.82
CA TYR A 122 3.44 12.92 -21.21
C TYR A 122 2.83 11.53 -21.44
N THR A 123 3.14 10.55 -20.60
CA THR A 123 2.56 9.20 -20.71
C THR A 123 1.31 9.01 -19.87
N GLY A 124 1.07 9.87 -18.87
CA GLY A 124 0.00 9.69 -17.88
C GLY A 124 0.16 8.43 -17.02
N ARG A 125 1.34 7.79 -17.07
CA ARG A 125 1.63 6.51 -16.41
C ARG A 125 2.70 6.67 -15.35
N LYS A 126 2.65 5.80 -14.34
CA LYS A 126 3.67 5.76 -13.30
C LYS A 126 4.94 5.11 -13.84
N ILE A 127 6.05 5.85 -13.78
CA ILE A 127 7.36 5.37 -14.22
C ILE A 127 7.97 4.47 -13.13
N PRO A 128 8.42 3.24 -13.47
CA PRO A 128 9.09 2.34 -12.54
C PRO A 128 10.46 2.90 -12.13
N CYS A 129 10.97 2.54 -10.95
CA CYS A 129 12.34 2.86 -10.56
C CYS A 129 13.35 1.89 -11.18
N GLU A 130 14.63 2.27 -11.18
CA GLU A 130 15.73 1.47 -11.74
C GLU A 130 15.75 0.04 -11.16
N SER A 131 15.59 -0.09 -9.85
CA SER A 131 15.59 -1.39 -9.18
C SER A 131 14.42 -2.28 -9.62
N SER A 132 13.25 -1.70 -9.91
CA SER A 132 12.10 -2.46 -10.44
C SER A 132 12.35 -2.90 -11.88
N LEU A 133 12.96 -2.04 -12.70
CA LEU A 133 13.35 -2.40 -14.07
C LEU A 133 14.36 -3.55 -14.08
N ARG A 134 15.40 -3.44 -13.25
CA ARG A 134 16.49 -4.42 -13.15
C ARG A 134 16.01 -5.79 -12.69
N LYS A 135 15.17 -5.85 -11.66
CA LYS A 135 14.74 -7.14 -11.08
C LYS A 135 13.70 -7.87 -11.94
N THR A 136 12.77 -7.12 -12.53
CA THR A 136 11.58 -7.72 -13.13
C THR A 136 11.68 -7.86 -14.65
N TYR A 137 12.32 -6.91 -15.32
CA TYR A 137 12.19 -6.78 -16.78
C TYR A 137 13.49 -7.02 -17.54
N VAL A 138 14.64 -6.83 -16.90
CA VAL A 138 15.94 -7.07 -17.52
C VAL A 138 16.13 -8.56 -17.84
N ALA A 139 15.85 -9.48 -16.92
CA ALA A 139 15.95 -10.92 -17.16
C ALA A 139 15.10 -11.37 -18.37
N SER A 140 13.82 -10.98 -18.38
CA SER A 140 12.88 -11.23 -19.49
C SER A 140 13.35 -10.65 -20.82
N THR A 141 14.08 -9.53 -20.82
CA THR A 141 14.56 -8.89 -22.05
C THR A 141 15.79 -9.59 -22.61
N TYR A 142 16.72 -10.04 -21.76
CA TYR A 142 17.90 -10.81 -22.19
C TYR A 142 17.51 -12.17 -22.76
N GLU A 143 16.61 -12.91 -22.09
CA GLU A 143 16.15 -14.23 -22.56
C GLU A 143 15.48 -14.18 -23.95
N LYS A 144 14.85 -13.06 -24.30
CA LYS A 144 14.14 -12.87 -25.58
C LYS A 144 15.02 -12.35 -26.72
N ASN A 145 16.19 -11.77 -26.44
CA ASN A 145 17.06 -11.16 -27.47
C ASN A 145 18.33 -11.97 -27.77
N PHE A 146 18.66 -12.99 -26.97
CA PHE A 146 19.87 -13.82 -27.15
C PHE A 146 19.55 -15.31 -27.30
N LYS A 147 18.39 -15.64 -27.88
CA LYS A 147 18.05 -16.97 -28.38
C LYS A 147 18.11 -16.98 -29.90
#